data_AF-A0A1E7IA93-F1
#
_entry.id   AF-A0A1E7IA93-F1
#
_cell.length_a   1.000
_cell.length_b   1.000
_cell.length_c   1.000
_cell.angle_alpha   90.00
_cell.angle_beta   90.00
_cell.angle_gamma   90.00
#
_symmetry.space_group_name_H-M   'P 1'
#
loop_
_entity.id
_entity.type
_entity.pdbx_description
1 polymer ?
#
loop_
_entity_poly.entity_id
_entity_poly.type
_entity_poly.pdbx_seq_one_letter_code
_entity_poly.pdbx_strand_id
1 'polypeptide(L)'
;MKPLNYAVLKYFTTVKEACADDVMAALKGEYSHFKAFNKQDLVAAIMTAEANGLLEEARFDMDANDELRVYYHAHEEGAATINQYIK
;
A
#
# COMPACT_ATOMS: atom_id res chain seq x y z
N MET A 1 -17.40 -1.15 -4.20
CA MET A 1 -16.19 -0.37 -3.87
C MET A 1 -15.82 -0.66 -2.43
N LYS A 2 -14.56 -0.99 -2.14
CA LYS A 2 -14.09 -1.28 -0.78
C LYS A 2 -13.50 0.00 -0.14
N PRO A 3 -13.40 0.11 1.20
CA PRO A 3 -12.71 1.23 1.84
C PRO A 3 -11.29 1.41 1.28
N LEU A 4 -10.79 2.65 1.22
CA LEU A 4 -9.47 2.96 0.63
C LEU A 4 -8.35 2.08 1.23
N ASN A 5 -8.25 1.99 2.56
CA ASN A 5 -7.21 1.18 3.21
C ASN A 5 -7.31 -0.31 2.84
N TYR A 6 -8.52 -0.82 2.58
CA TYR A 6 -8.68 -2.20 2.11
C TYR A 6 -8.23 -2.36 0.65
N ALA A 7 -8.43 -1.34 -0.18
CA ALA A 7 -7.88 -1.32 -1.54
C ALA A 7 -6.36 -1.26 -1.54
N VAL A 8 -5.75 -0.45 -0.66
CA VAL A 8 -4.30 -0.42 -0.44
C VAL A 8 -3.78 -1.82 -0.11
N LEU A 9 -4.32 -2.47 0.94
CA LEU A 9 -3.90 -3.82 1.33
C LEU A 9 -4.07 -4.84 0.20
N LYS A 10 -5.21 -4.82 -0.50
CA LYS A 10 -5.46 -5.74 -1.63
C LYS A 10 -4.51 -5.51 -2.79
N TYR A 11 -4.05 -4.29 -3.03
CA TYR A 11 -3.08 -4.03 -4.09
C TYR A 11 -1.75 -4.77 -3.81
N PHE A 12 -1.26 -4.76 -2.57
CA PHE A 12 -0.04 -5.47 -2.19
C PHE A 12 -0.11 -6.99 -2.37
N THR A 13 -1.30 -7.59 -2.45
CA THR A 13 -1.44 -9.03 -2.75
C THR A 13 -1.40 -9.35 -4.24
N THR A 14 -1.31 -8.33 -5.10
CA THR A 14 -1.29 -8.46 -6.57
C THR A 14 0.05 -8.11 -7.21
N VAL A 15 0.97 -7.54 -6.42
CA VAL A 15 2.29 -7.09 -6.89
C VAL A 15 3.38 -7.67 -6.00
N LYS A 16 4.61 -7.74 -6.53
CA LYS A 16 5.75 -8.23 -5.77
C LYS A 16 6.10 -7.29 -4.61
N GLU A 17 6.08 -5.99 -4.85
CA GLU A 17 6.34 -4.93 -3.89
C GLU A 17 5.77 -3.62 -4.44
N ALA A 18 5.52 -2.63 -3.59
CA ALA A 18 5.06 -1.31 -3.99
C ALA A 18 5.41 -0.25 -2.94
N CYS A 19 5.60 1.00 -3.39
CA CYS A 19 5.63 2.17 -2.52
C CYS A 19 4.28 2.91 -2.55
N ALA A 20 4.14 3.96 -1.73
CA ALA A 20 2.91 4.76 -1.69
C ALA A 20 2.56 5.39 -3.05
N ASP A 21 3.56 5.80 -3.84
CA ASP A 21 3.34 6.39 -5.15
C ASP A 21 2.78 5.37 -6.15
N ASP A 22 3.23 4.11 -6.10
CA ASP A 22 2.69 3.02 -6.92
C ASP A 22 1.23 2.73 -6.57
N VAL A 23 0.91 2.71 -5.27
CA VAL A 23 -0.47 2.54 -4.79
C VAL A 23 -1.35 3.70 -5.25
N MET A 24 -0.87 4.94 -5.14
CA MET A 24 -1.58 6.12 -5.64
C MET A 24 -1.82 6.02 -7.14
N ALA A 25 -0.83 5.62 -7.94
CA ALA A 25 -1.00 5.47 -9.37
C ALA A 25 -2.06 4.40 -9.71
N ALA A 26 -2.00 3.23 -9.06
CA ALA A 26 -2.91 2.12 -9.30
C ALA A 26 -4.37 2.42 -8.90
N LEU A 27 -4.58 3.16 -7.82
CA LEU A 27 -5.92 3.41 -7.26
C LEU A 27 -6.54 4.74 -7.69
N LYS A 28 -5.81 5.59 -8.42
CA LYS A 28 -6.23 6.96 -8.79
C LYS A 28 -7.60 7.02 -9.45
N GLY A 29 -7.89 6.10 -10.36
CA GLY A 29 -9.13 6.10 -11.14
C GLY A 29 -10.39 5.96 -10.27
N GLU A 30 -10.30 5.19 -9.19
CA GLU A 30 -11.45 4.90 -8.31
C GLU A 30 -11.44 5.76 -7.04
N TYR A 31 -10.26 6.11 -6.51
CA TYR A 31 -10.14 6.65 -5.16
C TYR A 31 -9.68 8.11 -5.08
N SER A 32 -9.31 8.76 -6.19
CA SER A 32 -8.76 10.13 -6.18
C SER A 32 -9.66 11.21 -5.58
N HIS A 33 -10.97 10.95 -5.44
CA HIS A 33 -11.92 11.86 -4.83
C HIS A 33 -12.03 11.72 -3.30
N PHE A 34 -11.36 10.72 -2.70
CA PHE A 34 -11.35 10.53 -1.25
C PHE A 34 -10.39 11.52 -0.60
N LYS A 35 -10.79 12.16 0.50
CA LYS A 35 -9.92 13.07 1.27
C LYS A 35 -8.60 12.42 1.69
N ALA A 36 -8.66 11.15 2.10
CA ALA A 36 -7.49 10.38 2.53
C ALA A 36 -6.62 9.89 1.35
N PHE A 37 -6.98 10.20 0.10
CA PHE A 37 -6.18 9.85 -1.07
C PHE A 37 -5.05 10.86 -1.29
N ASN A 38 -4.11 10.90 -0.35
CA ASN A 38 -2.90 11.71 -0.42
C ASN A 38 -1.71 10.90 0.09
N LYS A 39 -0.49 11.28 -0.30
CA LYS A 39 0.73 10.51 -0.04
C LYS A 39 0.93 10.25 1.47
N GLN A 40 0.70 11.25 2.32
CA GLN A 40 0.89 11.12 3.77
C GLN A 40 -0.05 10.08 4.39
N ASP A 41 -1.34 10.14 4.07
CA ASP A 41 -2.33 9.19 4.60
C ASP A 41 -2.11 7.77 4.05
N LEU A 42 -1.69 7.63 2.78
CA LEU A 42 -1.36 6.31 2.23
C LEU A 42 -0.10 5.72 2.87
N VAL A 43 0.95 6.52 3.08
CA VAL A 43 2.15 6.07 3.81
C VAL A 43 1.77 5.60 5.21
N ALA A 44 0.96 6.37 5.94
CA ALA A 44 0.50 5.98 7.27
C ALA A 44 -0.30 4.66 7.25
N ALA A 45 -1.16 4.45 6.25
CA ALA A 45 -1.90 3.20 6.08
C ALA A 45 -0.98 2.01 5.80
N ILE A 46 0.06 2.19 4.98
CA ILE A 46 1.04 1.15 4.64
C ILE A 46 1.89 0.80 5.87
N MET A 47 2.41 1.80 6.58
CA MET A 47 3.17 1.58 7.83
C MET A 47 2.32 0.93 8.92
N THR A 48 1.03 1.24 8.98
CA THR A 48 0.10 0.56 9.91
C THR A 48 -0.06 -0.92 9.53
N ALA A 49 -0.10 -1.24 8.24
CA ALA A 49 -0.17 -2.63 7.78
C ALA A 49 1.12 -3.39 8.08
N GLU A 50 2.26 -2.76 7.89
CA GLU A 50 3.57 -3.29 8.28
C GLU A 50 3.64 -3.55 9.80
N ALA A 51 3.29 -2.55 10.62
CA ALA A 51 3.28 -2.69 12.08
C ALA A 51 2.34 -3.79 12.59
N ASN A 52 1.27 -4.09 11.84
CA ASN A 52 0.34 -5.18 12.13
C ASN A 52 0.79 -6.55 11.56
N GLY A 53 1.98 -6.63 10.94
CA GLY A 53 2.51 -7.87 10.37
C GLY A 53 1.79 -8.33 9.11
N LEU A 54 1.14 -7.44 8.36
CA LEU A 54 0.51 -7.77 7.08
C LEU A 54 1.44 -7.53 5.89
N LEU A 55 2.39 -6.60 6.05
CA LEU A 55 3.40 -6.23 5.06
C LEU A 55 4.78 -6.22 5.72
N GLU A 56 5.82 -6.30 4.92
CA GLU A 56 7.22 -6.16 5.33
C GLU A 56 7.91 -5.11 4.45
N GLU A 57 8.81 -4.31 5.02
CA GLU A 57 9.70 -3.44 4.24
C GLU A 57 10.62 -4.30 3.35
N ALA A 58 10.64 -3.99 2.05
CA ALA A 58 11.41 -4.72 1.04
C ALA A 58 12.73 -4.01 0.70
N ARG A 59 12.64 -2.70 0.44
CA ARG A 59 13.76 -1.82 0.05
C ARG A 59 13.33 -0.36 0.14
N PHE A 60 14.30 0.54 -0.02
CA PHE A 60 14.03 1.96 -0.22
C PHE A 60 14.94 2.55 -1.29
N ASP A 61 14.51 3.66 -1.90
CA ASP A 61 15.31 4.47 -2.82
C ASP A 61 14.95 5.96 -2.72
N MET A 62 15.72 6.81 -3.39
CA MET A 62 15.38 8.22 -3.61
C MET A 62 14.79 8.36 -5.02
N ASP A 63 13.70 9.10 -5.14
CA ASP A 63 13.13 9.43 -6.45
C ASP A 63 13.91 10.58 -7.15
N ALA A 64 13.44 10.99 -8.33
CA ALA A 64 14.08 12.05 -9.10
C ALA A 64 13.98 13.46 -8.46
N ASN A 65 13.18 13.62 -7.41
CA ASN A 65 13.00 14.86 -6.67
C ASN A 65 13.68 14.84 -5.29
N ASP A 66 14.55 13.85 -5.05
CA ASP A 66 15.16 13.58 -3.73
C ASP A 66 14.12 13.29 -2.63
N GLU A 67 12.98 12.67 -2.98
CA GLU A 67 12.05 12.12 -2.00
C GLU A 67 12.31 10.63 -1.73
N LEU A 68 12.37 10.24 -0.46
CA LEU A 68 12.50 8.84 -0.05
C LEU A 68 11.23 8.06 -0.41
N ARG A 69 11.41 6.93 -1.09
CA ARG A 69 10.36 5.93 -1.33
C ARG A 69 10.73 4.64 -0.61
N VAL A 70 9.82 4.17 0.23
CA VAL A 70 9.94 2.87 0.90
C VAL A 70 8.97 1.90 0.22
N TYR A 71 9.48 0.74 -0.16
CA TYR A 71 8.75 -0.32 -0.82
C TYR A 71 8.43 -1.41 0.17
N TYR A 72 7.21 -1.92 0.09
CA TYR A 72 6.71 -2.98 0.96
C TYR A 72 6.18 -4.13 0.14
N HIS A 73 6.16 -5.33 0.69
CA HIS A 73 5.47 -6.47 0.10
C HIS A 73 4.58 -7.18 1.12
N ALA A 74 3.54 -7.86 0.63
CA ALA A 74 2.82 -8.84 1.44
C ALA A 74 3.59 -10.16 1.35
N HIS A 75 4.11 -10.66 2.48
CA HIS A 75 4.59 -12.05 2.56
C HIS A 75 3.42 -13.04 2.45
N GLU A 76 3.69 -14.33 2.31
CA GLU A 76 2.67 -15.36 2.04
C GLU A 76 1.51 -15.33 3.06
N GLU A 77 1.83 -15.30 4.36
CA GLU A 77 0.85 -15.24 5.44
C GLU A 77 0.08 -13.91 5.48
N GLY A 78 0.75 -12.78 5.26
CA GLY A 78 0.12 -11.46 5.19
C GLY A 78 -0.86 -11.38 4.01
N ALA A 79 -0.46 -11.88 2.84
CA ALA A 79 -1.31 -11.95 1.66
C ALA A 79 -2.52 -12.88 1.88
N ALA A 80 -2.31 -14.05 2.50
CA ALA A 80 -3.40 -14.98 2.84
C ALA A 80 -4.41 -14.32 3.80
N THR A 81 -3.92 -13.65 4.85
CA THR A 81 -4.75 -12.92 5.82
C THR A 81 -5.55 -11.82 5.14
N ILE A 82 -4.90 -10.96 4.34
CA ILE A 82 -5.58 -9.89 3.58
C ILE A 82 -6.68 -10.48 2.70
N ASN A 83 -6.40 -11.55 1.95
CA ASN A 83 -7.36 -12.17 1.03
C ASN A 83 -8.51 -12.91 1.75
N GLN A 84 -8.27 -13.37 2.97
CA GLN A 84 -9.31 -13.99 3.80
C GLN A 84 -10.34 -12.94 4.27
N TYR A 85 -9.86 -11.83 4.82
CA TYR A 85 -10.70 -10.79 5.44
C TYR A 85 -11.26 -9.77 4.43
N ILE A 86 -10.56 -9.54 3.31
CA ILE A 86 -10.95 -8.57 2.29
C ILE A 86 -11.23 -9.31 0.98
N LYS A 87 -12.53 -9.47 0.69
CA LYS A 87 -13.03 -10.09 -0.55
C LYS A 87 -12.89 -9.14 -1.74
#